data_AF-A0A9P7GK43-F1
#
_entry.id   AF-A0A9P7GK43-F1
#
_cell.length_a   1.000
_cell.length_b   1.000
_cell.length_c   1.000
_cell.angle_alpha   90.00
_cell.angle_beta   90.00
_cell.angle_gamma   90.00
#
_symmetry.space_group_name_H-M   'P 1'
#
loop_
_entity.id
_entity.type
_entity.pdbx_description
1 polymer ?
#
loop_
_entity_poly.entity_id
_entity_poly.type
_entity_poly.pdbx_seq_one_letter_code
_entity_poly.pdbx_strand_id
1 'polypeptide(L)'
;MAAVYHYPQPAWSQSQYYPQYVPVHTLNRGQDMRVAEQLRADEELALRTQAEEERLLAMDSMWSADLDRRRRGTGDFTRRSSPGTSSASSSFSTTSTLSTLSSLSTRSGSTRSSTPYSDRSRRPSVGPPVEPFIPPGAYPTPAPSPERAPRLSAPIHPPRPAPTQGGAAAPATPADELRDYATLFTRSLACSKCGDEMFVQPMVDISLRRQLHLFCARCPVPTPHCRGCGKPVACKRKCDAIRDDCQLKTCCRKGRAIAIFEILGLFDKSYTTAAESLSKSNIWPVPKSERDDFLQLATSNTDPRLTRPFNQTLTKTLSALQGWLPLEQSVHASVRLLFSTSLLLEVVRAYLKDTTAAYVNWVIYGELYTEILGLLKLFGRQECHHALVMQSLPVIQRSSGLQSWLWDEQSVWSFDPNRTRKSLFAVAVADSRNIREELKKLGEKLRDPESKEFIAQFSMDLNHIFCMQVLS
;
A
#
# COMPACT_ATOMS: atom_id res chain seq x y z
N MET A 1 -13.74 11.08 -60.01
CA MET A 1 -14.45 12.28 -59.55
C MET A 1 -14.33 12.33 -58.03
N ALA A 2 -13.88 13.44 -57.46
CA ALA A 2 -13.73 13.62 -56.01
C ALA A 2 -14.38 14.96 -55.62
N ALA A 3 -15.21 14.95 -54.58
CA ALA A 3 -15.91 16.16 -54.12
C ALA A 3 -15.04 16.93 -53.12
N VAL A 4 -14.80 18.20 -53.40
CA VAL A 4 -14.11 19.12 -52.48
C VAL A 4 -15.17 19.90 -51.70
N TYR A 5 -15.17 19.75 -50.37
CA TYR A 5 -16.02 20.56 -49.49
C TYR A 5 -15.32 21.89 -49.18
N HIS A 6 -15.93 23.00 -49.59
CA HIS A 6 -15.55 24.33 -49.15
C HIS A 6 -16.31 24.72 -47.87
N TYR A 7 -15.57 25.16 -46.84
CA TYR A 7 -16.14 25.89 -45.71
C TYR A 7 -16.17 27.39 -46.02
N PRO A 8 -17.27 28.12 -45.75
CA PRO A 8 -17.32 29.57 -45.85
C PRO A 8 -16.61 30.24 -44.67
N GLN A 9 -15.93 31.37 -44.90
CA GLN A 9 -15.43 32.22 -43.82
C GLN A 9 -16.46 33.28 -43.41
N PRO A 10 -16.53 33.66 -42.12
CA PRO A 10 -17.39 34.74 -41.65
C PRO A 10 -16.83 36.11 -42.06
N ALA A 11 -17.71 37.00 -42.54
CA ALA A 11 -17.33 38.36 -42.89
C ALA A 11 -17.13 39.23 -41.64
N TRP A 12 -16.03 39.98 -41.60
CA TRP A 12 -15.77 40.98 -40.56
C TRP A 12 -16.28 42.36 -41.03
N SER A 13 -17.31 42.88 -40.37
CA SER A 13 -17.84 44.23 -40.65
C SER A 13 -16.95 45.30 -40.01
N GLN A 14 -16.46 46.25 -40.82
CA GLN A 14 -15.77 47.44 -40.32
C GLN A 14 -16.78 48.38 -39.64
N SER A 15 -16.64 48.58 -38.33
CA SER A 15 -17.34 49.63 -37.59
C SER A 15 -16.42 50.84 -37.39
N GLN A 16 -16.90 52.04 -37.70
CA GLN A 16 -16.12 53.27 -37.65
C GLN A 16 -16.12 53.86 -36.24
N TYR A 17 -14.93 54.02 -35.65
CA TYR A 17 -14.78 54.67 -34.34
C TYR A 17 -14.70 56.20 -34.48
N TYR A 18 -15.67 56.91 -33.91
CA TYR A 18 -15.56 58.33 -33.58
C TYR A 18 -15.38 58.49 -32.06
N PRO A 19 -14.35 59.22 -31.57
CA PRO A 19 -14.16 59.46 -30.15
C PRO A 19 -15.09 60.59 -29.67
N GLN A 20 -16.13 60.25 -28.89
CA GLN A 20 -16.88 61.24 -28.12
C GLN A 20 -16.19 61.50 -26.78
N TYR A 21 -15.95 62.78 -26.46
CA TYR A 21 -15.51 63.20 -25.13
C TYR A 21 -16.65 63.04 -24.11
N VAL A 22 -16.37 62.36 -23.00
CA VAL A 22 -17.30 62.21 -21.87
C VAL A 22 -16.69 62.87 -20.62
N PRO A 23 -17.42 63.72 -19.87
CA PRO A 23 -16.87 64.39 -18.69
C PRO A 23 -16.53 63.43 -17.55
N VAL A 24 -15.30 63.52 -17.03
CA VAL A 24 -14.82 62.68 -15.91
C VAL A 24 -15.19 63.32 -14.57
N HIS A 25 -16.42 63.08 -14.07
CA HIS A 25 -16.77 63.26 -12.65
C HIS A 25 -18.04 62.45 -12.28
N THR A 26 -17.88 61.19 -11.87
CA THR A 26 -18.89 60.41 -11.08
C THR A 26 -18.42 59.01 -10.64
N LEU A 27 -17.32 58.49 -11.21
CA LEU A 27 -16.75 57.20 -10.81
C LEU A 27 -15.96 57.32 -9.49
N ASN A 28 -16.53 56.78 -8.40
CA ASN A 28 -15.79 56.32 -7.21
C ASN A 28 -16.65 55.38 -6.35
N ARG A 29 -17.95 55.71 -6.19
CA ARG A 29 -18.91 55.03 -5.30
C ARG A 29 -19.00 53.50 -5.44
N GLY A 30 -18.67 52.96 -6.62
CA GLY A 30 -18.64 51.52 -6.88
C GLY A 30 -17.35 50.80 -6.44
N GLN A 31 -16.23 51.52 -6.29
CA GLN A 31 -15.00 50.99 -5.69
C GLN A 31 -15.10 51.04 -4.16
N ASP A 32 -15.64 52.14 -3.60
CA ASP A 32 -15.85 52.31 -2.16
C ASP A 32 -16.67 51.14 -1.57
N MET A 33 -17.75 50.72 -2.24
CA MET A 33 -18.55 49.57 -1.77
C MET A 33 -17.80 48.24 -1.79
N ARG A 34 -16.93 47.99 -2.77
CA ARG A 34 -16.14 46.75 -2.84
C ARG A 34 -15.06 46.70 -1.75
N VAL A 35 -14.43 47.83 -1.44
CA VAL A 35 -13.50 47.93 -0.31
C VAL A 35 -14.24 47.72 1.01
N ALA A 36 -15.42 48.32 1.19
CA ALA A 36 -16.27 48.13 2.37
C ALA A 36 -16.91 46.73 2.46
N GLU A 37 -16.93 45.95 1.39
CA GLU A 37 -17.34 44.53 1.38
C GLU A 37 -16.17 43.61 1.74
N GLN A 38 -14.99 43.83 1.16
CA GLN A 38 -13.77 43.11 1.52
C GLN A 38 -13.42 43.28 3.01
N LEU A 39 -13.44 44.52 3.53
CA LEU A 39 -13.12 44.79 4.94
C LEU A 39 -14.05 44.06 5.92
N ARG A 40 -15.33 43.87 5.56
CA ARG A 40 -16.29 43.09 6.38
C ARG A 40 -16.03 41.59 6.30
N ALA A 41 -15.59 41.07 5.15
CA ALA A 41 -15.17 39.68 5.02
C ALA A 41 -13.89 39.40 5.80
N ASP A 42 -12.94 40.33 5.80
CA ASP A 42 -11.69 40.25 6.56
C ASP A 42 -11.96 40.34 8.08
N GLU A 43 -12.89 41.21 8.51
CA GLU A 43 -13.34 41.33 9.91
C GLU A 43 -14.09 40.06 10.38
N GLU A 44 -15.00 39.49 9.56
CA GLU A 44 -15.67 38.24 9.91
C GLU A 44 -14.69 37.07 9.99
N LEU A 45 -13.68 37.02 9.11
CA LEU A 45 -12.62 36.02 9.16
C LEU A 45 -11.80 36.15 10.45
N ALA A 46 -11.39 37.36 10.83
CA ALA A 46 -10.66 37.60 12.08
C ALA A 46 -11.45 37.18 13.32
N LEU A 47 -12.75 37.49 13.39
CA LEU A 47 -13.64 37.08 14.48
C LEU A 47 -13.79 35.55 14.55
N ARG A 48 -13.87 34.87 13.40
CA ARG A 48 -13.90 33.39 13.33
C ARG A 48 -12.59 32.77 13.83
N THR A 49 -11.43 33.34 13.46
CA THR A 49 -10.12 32.88 13.95
C THR A 49 -9.98 33.08 15.46
N GLN A 50 -10.36 34.24 16.00
CA GLN A 50 -10.32 34.48 17.46
C GLN A 50 -11.21 33.48 18.22
N ALA A 51 -12.43 33.22 17.73
CA ALA A 51 -13.35 32.26 18.35
C ALA A 51 -12.82 30.81 18.29
N GLU A 52 -11.99 30.46 17.30
CA GLU A 52 -11.31 29.17 17.23
C GLU A 52 -10.12 29.10 18.20
N GLU A 53 -9.32 30.16 18.35
CA GLU A 53 -8.25 30.24 19.35
C GLU A 53 -8.79 30.15 20.78
N GLU A 54 -9.84 30.90 21.12
CA GLU A 54 -10.50 30.85 22.43
C GLU A 54 -11.04 29.44 22.74
N ARG A 55 -11.60 28.75 21.73
CA ARG A 55 -12.06 27.36 21.83
C ARG A 55 -10.91 26.38 22.08
N LEU A 56 -9.76 26.57 21.43
CA LEU A 56 -8.58 25.72 21.63
C LEU A 56 -8.00 25.92 23.05
N LEU A 57 -7.91 27.16 23.54
CA LEU A 57 -7.49 27.46 24.91
C LEU A 57 -8.44 26.85 25.96
N ALA A 58 -9.75 26.89 25.72
CA ALA A 58 -10.73 26.24 26.58
C ALA A 58 -10.57 24.69 26.61
N MET A 59 -10.24 24.08 25.47
CA MET A 59 -9.97 22.64 25.38
C MET A 59 -8.69 22.23 26.13
N ASP A 60 -7.59 22.99 25.99
CA ASP A 60 -6.33 22.69 26.68
C ASP A 60 -6.45 22.87 28.21
N SER A 61 -7.16 23.93 28.65
CA SER A 61 -7.48 24.12 30.07
C SER A 61 -8.31 22.96 30.63
N MET A 62 -9.29 22.46 29.88
CA MET A 62 -10.10 21.31 30.28
C MET A 62 -9.27 20.02 30.35
N TRP A 63 -8.35 19.81 29.40
CA TRP A 63 -7.50 18.60 29.36
C TRP A 63 -6.47 18.59 30.49
N SER A 64 -5.83 19.73 30.75
CA SER A 64 -4.96 19.95 31.92
C SER A 64 -5.68 19.62 33.23
N ALA A 65 -6.94 20.04 33.37
CA ALA A 65 -7.78 19.75 34.55
C ALA A 65 -8.23 18.27 34.66
N ASP A 66 -8.14 17.46 33.61
CA ASP A 66 -8.33 16.00 33.68
C ASP A 66 -7.02 15.29 34.06
N LEU A 67 -5.88 15.69 33.47
CA LEU A 67 -4.57 15.16 33.85
C LEU A 67 -4.26 15.36 35.34
N ASP A 68 -4.57 16.54 35.87
CA ASP A 68 -4.42 16.86 37.29
C ASP A 68 -5.45 16.16 38.20
N ARG A 69 -6.60 15.73 37.67
CA ARG A 69 -7.51 14.81 38.38
C ARG A 69 -6.93 13.41 38.43
N ARG A 70 -6.40 12.89 37.32
CA ARG A 70 -5.74 11.58 37.25
C ARG A 70 -4.53 11.49 38.18
N ARG A 71 -3.65 12.50 38.19
CA ARG A 71 -2.50 12.59 39.10
C ARG A 71 -2.89 12.55 40.58
N ARG A 72 -3.98 13.22 40.96
CA ARG A 72 -4.50 13.22 42.34
C ARG A 72 -5.21 11.91 42.70
N GLY A 73 -5.88 11.26 41.74
CA GLY A 73 -6.59 9.99 41.95
C GLY A 73 -5.70 8.77 42.25
N THR A 74 -4.41 8.81 41.91
CA THR A 74 -3.47 7.70 42.12
C THR A 74 -2.73 7.70 43.48
N GLY A 75 -3.03 8.65 44.37
CA GLY A 75 -2.19 8.92 45.54
C GLY A 75 -2.37 8.04 46.78
N ASP A 76 -3.52 7.38 46.95
CA ASP A 76 -4.00 6.99 48.30
C ASP A 76 -4.46 5.51 48.42
N PHE A 77 -3.68 4.58 47.84
CA PHE A 77 -3.94 3.13 47.98
C PHE A 77 -2.78 2.38 48.67
N THR A 78 -2.24 2.95 49.76
CA THR A 78 -1.30 2.24 50.63
C THR A 78 -1.70 2.31 52.10
N ARG A 79 -1.54 1.16 52.79
CA ARG A 79 -1.52 1.03 54.26
C ARG A 79 -2.86 1.16 55.02
N ARG A 80 -3.80 0.24 54.74
CA ARG A 80 -4.58 -0.37 55.85
C ARG A 80 -3.86 -1.62 56.35
N SER A 81 -3.37 -1.57 57.58
CA SER A 81 -2.73 -2.69 58.27
C SER A 81 -3.78 -3.70 58.75
N SER A 82 -3.50 -4.99 58.61
CA SER A 82 -4.35 -6.05 59.17
C SER A 82 -4.07 -6.27 60.67
N PRO A 83 -5.05 -6.12 61.57
CA PRO A 83 -5.05 -6.86 62.82
C PRO A 83 -5.50 -8.31 62.56
N GLY A 84 -5.17 -9.25 63.46
CA GLY A 84 -5.51 -10.66 63.29
C GLY A 84 -6.18 -11.29 64.52
N THR A 85 -6.43 -12.59 64.39
CA THR A 85 -6.81 -13.57 65.44
C THR A 85 -8.27 -13.63 65.92
N SER A 86 -8.68 -14.89 66.16
CA SER A 86 -9.69 -15.34 67.14
C SER A 86 -11.20 -15.26 66.83
N SER A 87 -11.73 -16.43 66.46
CA SER A 87 -12.82 -17.15 67.17
C SER A 87 -14.14 -16.45 67.53
N ALA A 88 -15.26 -16.87 66.93
CA ALA A 88 -16.39 -17.53 67.63
C ALA A 88 -17.57 -17.86 66.70
N SER A 89 -18.34 -18.89 67.08
CA SER A 89 -19.62 -19.31 66.48
C SER A 89 -20.69 -18.19 66.55
N SER A 90 -21.60 -18.03 65.59
CA SER A 90 -22.79 -18.91 65.50
C SER A 90 -23.75 -18.53 64.35
N SER A 91 -24.66 -19.45 64.07
CA SER A 91 -25.71 -19.45 63.05
C SER A 91 -26.66 -18.25 62.99
N PHE A 92 -27.14 -17.91 61.78
CA PHE A 92 -28.54 -18.24 61.39
C PHE A 92 -28.70 -18.35 59.87
N SER A 93 -29.75 -19.05 59.42
CA SER A 93 -29.91 -19.54 58.04
C SER A 93 -30.92 -18.75 57.22
N THR A 94 -30.79 -18.73 55.89
CA THR A 94 -31.94 -18.91 54.98
C THR A 94 -31.53 -19.40 53.57
N THR A 95 -32.43 -20.18 52.98
CA THR A 95 -32.48 -20.78 51.62
C THR A 95 -31.78 -20.02 50.48
N SER A 96 -31.01 -20.62 49.54
CA SER A 96 -31.05 -21.93 48.82
C SER A 96 -31.88 -21.97 47.52
N THR A 97 -31.20 -21.79 46.37
CA THR A 97 -31.36 -22.51 45.07
C THR A 97 -30.28 -21.93 44.11
N LEU A 98 -29.33 -22.66 43.50
CA LEU A 98 -29.31 -23.94 42.75
C LEU A 98 -30.13 -23.85 41.43
N SER A 99 -29.65 -24.19 40.22
CA SER A 99 -28.31 -24.56 39.67
C SER A 99 -28.36 -24.32 38.12
N THR A 100 -27.49 -24.73 37.18
CA THR A 100 -26.37 -25.71 37.12
C THR A 100 -25.49 -25.47 35.85
N LEU A 101 -24.28 -26.05 35.81
CA LEU A 101 -23.42 -26.36 34.64
C LEU A 101 -22.72 -25.20 33.88
N SER A 102 -21.61 -25.43 33.15
CA SER A 102 -20.35 -26.17 33.47
C SER A 102 -19.38 -26.09 32.29
N SER A 103 -18.09 -25.96 32.58
CA SER A 103 -16.99 -25.89 31.59
C SER A 103 -16.66 -27.23 30.91
N LEU A 104 -16.16 -27.17 29.68
CA LEU A 104 -15.37 -28.24 29.05
C LEU A 104 -14.08 -27.68 28.43
N SER A 105 -12.94 -27.91 29.10
CA SER A 105 -11.59 -27.71 28.55
C SER A 105 -10.85 -29.03 28.56
N THR A 106 -10.64 -29.63 27.39
CA THR A 106 -9.97 -30.94 27.27
C THR A 106 -8.46 -30.83 27.46
N ARG A 107 -7.95 -31.53 28.47
CA ARG A 107 -6.54 -31.55 28.89
C ARG A 107 -5.88 -32.86 28.48
N SER A 108 -4.85 -32.80 27.64
CA SER A 108 -3.98 -33.93 27.29
C SER A 108 -2.58 -33.42 26.89
N GLY A 109 -1.48 -34.11 27.16
CA GLY A 109 -1.32 -35.33 27.96
C GLY A 109 0.16 -35.72 27.98
N SER A 110 0.89 -35.32 29.03
CA SER A 110 2.36 -35.46 29.07
C SER A 110 2.81 -36.76 29.74
N THR A 111 3.17 -37.77 28.96
CA THR A 111 3.80 -39.01 29.44
C THR A 111 5.33 -38.92 29.39
N ARG A 112 5.97 -39.25 30.51
CA ARG A 112 7.41 -39.58 30.56
C ARG A 112 7.65 -40.95 29.92
N SER A 113 8.81 -41.14 29.31
CA SER A 113 9.43 -42.46 29.10
C SER A 113 10.95 -42.30 29.22
N SER A 114 11.64 -43.39 29.58
CA SER A 114 12.99 -43.35 30.13
C SER A 114 13.94 -44.32 29.42
N THR A 115 15.24 -43.98 29.44
CA THR A 115 16.41 -44.87 29.18
C THR A 115 16.52 -45.55 27.79
N PRO A 116 17.68 -46.13 27.41
CA PRO A 116 19.01 -46.09 28.04
C PRO A 116 20.16 -45.60 27.11
N TYR A 117 21.34 -45.59 27.73
CA TYR A 117 22.71 -45.39 27.24
C TYR A 117 23.16 -46.33 26.09
N SER A 118 23.90 -45.81 25.10
CA SER A 118 24.84 -46.49 24.17
C SER A 118 25.47 -45.42 23.27
N ASP A 119 26.71 -44.96 23.48
CA ASP A 119 28.02 -45.51 23.08
C ASP A 119 28.45 -45.22 21.62
N ARG A 120 29.76 -45.27 21.38
CA ARG A 120 30.53 -44.67 20.28
C ARG A 120 30.19 -45.16 18.87
N SER A 121 30.23 -44.24 17.90
CA SER A 121 31.20 -44.38 16.80
C SER A 121 31.51 -43.11 16.00
N ARG A 122 32.81 -42.98 15.70
CA ARG A 122 33.51 -42.24 14.64
C ARG A 122 32.69 -41.32 13.72
N ARG A 123 33.02 -40.02 13.71
CA ARG A 123 33.04 -39.20 12.49
C ARG A 123 34.47 -39.13 11.94
N PRO A 124 34.70 -39.25 10.62
CA PRO A 124 35.97 -38.87 10.00
C PRO A 124 36.15 -37.35 10.07
N SER A 125 37.39 -36.89 10.33
CA SER A 125 37.73 -35.48 10.16
C SER A 125 38.08 -35.23 8.70
N VAL A 126 37.27 -34.45 7.99
CA VAL A 126 37.58 -33.99 6.62
C VAL A 126 38.31 -32.67 6.74
N GLY A 127 39.60 -32.66 6.41
CA GLY A 127 40.41 -31.45 6.41
C GLY A 127 39.98 -30.45 5.31
N PRO A 128 40.20 -29.15 5.51
CA PRO A 128 39.96 -28.15 4.46
C PRO A 128 40.93 -28.36 3.28
N PRO A 129 40.53 -28.03 2.04
CA PRO A 129 41.42 -28.07 0.88
C PRO A 129 42.50 -26.98 0.97
N VAL A 130 43.69 -27.29 0.46
CA VAL A 130 44.82 -26.35 0.38
C VAL A 130 44.60 -25.39 -0.79
N GLU A 131 44.64 -24.08 -0.54
CA GLU A 131 44.67 -23.08 -1.62
C GLU A 131 46.04 -23.07 -2.32
N PRO A 132 46.08 -22.97 -3.67
CA PRO A 132 47.32 -22.79 -4.40
C PRO A 132 47.87 -21.37 -4.20
N PHE A 133 49.11 -21.30 -3.70
CA PHE A 133 49.80 -20.05 -3.40
C PHE A 133 50.14 -19.27 -4.69
N ILE A 134 49.52 -18.09 -4.90
CA ILE A 134 49.80 -17.24 -6.07
C ILE A 134 50.91 -16.24 -5.72
N PRO A 135 52.06 -16.24 -6.43
CA PRO A 135 53.14 -15.28 -6.18
C PRO A 135 52.77 -13.87 -6.68
N PRO A 136 53.20 -12.79 -6.01
CA PRO A 136 52.88 -11.42 -6.39
C PRO A 136 53.67 -10.96 -7.63
N GLY A 137 53.05 -11.07 -8.80
CA GLY A 137 53.57 -10.49 -10.04
C GLY A 137 53.41 -8.97 -10.06
N ALA A 138 54.53 -8.23 -10.11
CA ALA A 138 54.52 -6.77 -10.18
C ALA A 138 54.15 -6.29 -11.60
N TYR A 139 53.17 -5.37 -11.69
CA TYR A 139 52.86 -4.65 -12.92
C TYR A 139 53.56 -3.27 -12.90
N PRO A 140 54.32 -2.90 -13.95
CA PRO A 140 55.03 -1.62 -13.99
C PRO A 140 54.08 -0.44 -14.24
N THR A 141 54.29 0.65 -13.52
CA THR A 141 53.57 1.92 -13.72
C THR A 141 53.97 2.58 -15.05
N PRO A 142 53.03 2.96 -15.93
CA PRO A 142 53.35 3.77 -17.11
C PRO A 142 53.75 5.20 -16.68
N ALA A 143 54.78 5.75 -17.32
CA ALA A 143 55.34 7.06 -16.98
C ALA A 143 54.40 8.23 -17.35
N PRO A 144 54.49 9.38 -16.65
CA PRO A 144 53.77 10.60 -17.04
C PRO A 144 54.24 11.09 -18.42
N SER A 145 53.29 11.47 -19.26
CA SER A 145 53.59 12.08 -20.57
C SER A 145 54.06 13.53 -20.41
N PRO A 146 55.03 14.00 -21.22
CA PRO A 146 55.62 15.32 -21.04
C PRO A 146 54.68 16.46 -21.39
N GLU A 147 54.80 17.53 -20.60
CA GLU A 147 54.10 18.81 -20.74
C GLU A 147 54.36 19.45 -22.11
N ARG A 148 53.29 19.85 -22.82
CA ARG A 148 53.39 20.36 -24.20
C ARG A 148 53.13 21.86 -24.25
N ALA A 149 54.20 22.62 -24.53
CA ALA A 149 54.21 24.08 -24.54
C ALA A 149 53.13 24.73 -25.44
N PRO A 150 52.62 25.92 -25.07
CA PRO A 150 51.54 26.59 -25.79
C PRO A 150 51.98 27.05 -27.19
N ARG A 151 51.22 26.65 -28.21
CA ARG A 151 51.32 27.23 -29.56
C ARG A 151 50.28 28.33 -29.74
N LEU A 152 50.75 29.57 -29.84
CA LEU A 152 49.97 30.69 -30.38
C LEU A 152 49.72 30.50 -31.89
N SER A 153 48.78 31.29 -32.41
CA SER A 153 48.39 31.41 -33.83
C SER A 153 47.54 30.26 -34.38
N ALA A 154 46.22 30.46 -34.35
CA ALA A 154 45.25 29.75 -35.18
C ALA A 154 44.56 30.76 -36.12
N PRO A 155 44.27 30.41 -37.38
CA PRO A 155 43.66 31.33 -38.33
C PRO A 155 42.17 31.58 -38.03
N ILE A 156 41.68 32.77 -38.41
CA ILE A 156 40.28 33.17 -38.25
C ILE A 156 39.43 32.41 -39.28
N HIS A 157 38.82 31.30 -38.85
CA HIS A 157 37.77 30.65 -39.61
C HIS A 157 36.41 31.38 -39.42
N PRO A 158 35.51 31.35 -40.43
CA PRO A 158 34.15 31.85 -40.25
C PRO A 158 33.43 31.09 -39.14
N PRO A 159 32.45 31.71 -38.45
CA PRO A 159 31.79 31.10 -37.30
C PRO A 159 31.10 29.79 -37.70
N ARG A 160 31.64 28.69 -37.18
CA ARG A 160 31.00 27.36 -37.26
C ARG A 160 29.58 27.50 -36.67
N PRO A 161 28.52 27.05 -37.37
CA PRO A 161 27.17 27.09 -36.79
C PRO A 161 27.20 26.37 -35.44
N ALA A 162 26.67 27.04 -34.42
CA ALA A 162 26.70 26.52 -33.06
C ALA A 162 26.11 25.09 -33.06
N PRO A 163 26.78 24.10 -32.45
CA PRO A 163 26.26 22.74 -32.41
C PRO A 163 24.88 22.80 -31.77
N THR A 164 23.85 22.41 -32.54
CA THR A 164 22.46 22.42 -32.08
C THR A 164 22.42 21.67 -30.77
N GLN A 165 22.13 22.38 -29.67
CA GLN A 165 22.15 21.78 -28.34
C GLN A 165 21.04 20.73 -28.33
N GLY A 166 21.44 19.46 -28.44
CA GLY A 166 20.53 18.32 -28.46
C GLY A 166 19.71 18.39 -27.18
N GLY A 167 18.42 18.69 -27.32
CA GLY A 167 17.56 19.05 -26.20
C GLY A 167 17.68 18.00 -25.12
N ALA A 168 18.18 18.40 -23.94
CA ALA A 168 18.47 17.47 -22.86
C ALA A 168 17.21 16.66 -22.57
N ALA A 169 17.28 15.35 -22.81
CA ALA A 169 16.13 14.47 -22.63
C ALA A 169 15.58 14.65 -21.21
N ALA A 170 14.26 14.78 -21.10
CA ALA A 170 13.62 14.99 -19.80
C ALA A 170 14.08 13.87 -18.83
N PRO A 171 14.43 14.21 -17.57
CA PRO A 171 14.93 13.22 -16.63
C PRO A 171 13.89 12.11 -16.46
N ALA A 172 14.33 10.85 -16.64
CA ALA A 172 13.47 9.67 -16.57
C ALA A 172 12.66 9.66 -15.28
N THR A 173 11.37 9.31 -15.36
CA THR A 173 10.54 9.21 -14.17
C THR A 173 10.86 7.92 -13.39
N PRO A 174 10.52 7.84 -12.10
CA PRO A 174 10.64 6.57 -11.36
C PRO A 174 9.83 5.42 -11.97
N ALA A 175 8.75 5.74 -12.69
CA ALA A 175 7.94 4.80 -13.45
C ALA A 175 8.68 4.27 -14.69
N ASP A 176 9.50 5.11 -15.34
CA ASP A 176 10.36 4.70 -16.45
C ASP A 176 11.53 3.84 -15.98
N GLU A 177 12.22 4.22 -14.90
CA GLU A 177 13.22 3.36 -14.24
C GLU A 177 12.63 1.99 -13.80
N LEU A 178 11.32 1.94 -13.49
CA LEU A 178 10.64 0.71 -13.08
C LEU A 178 10.39 -0.24 -14.27
N ARG A 179 10.36 0.25 -15.52
CA ARG A 179 10.15 -0.57 -16.75
C ARG A 179 11.21 -1.68 -16.87
N ASP A 180 12.47 -1.39 -16.57
CA ASP A 180 13.59 -2.35 -16.56
C ASP A 180 13.33 -3.55 -15.60
N TYR A 181 12.50 -3.33 -14.58
CA TYR A 181 12.10 -4.36 -13.63
C TYR A 181 10.73 -5.00 -13.94
N ALA A 182 10.00 -4.60 -14.98
CA ALA A 182 8.67 -5.14 -15.29
C ALA A 182 8.65 -6.67 -15.37
N THR A 183 9.67 -7.27 -15.99
CA THR A 183 9.82 -8.74 -16.10
C THR A 183 9.93 -9.45 -14.75
N LEU A 184 10.38 -8.78 -13.66
CA LEU A 184 10.39 -9.36 -12.32
C LEU A 184 8.97 -9.67 -11.82
N PHE A 185 8.01 -8.81 -12.19
CA PHE A 185 6.64 -8.87 -11.70
C PHE A 185 5.74 -9.70 -12.63
N THR A 186 5.93 -9.62 -13.96
CA THR A 186 5.03 -10.24 -14.94
C THR A 186 5.42 -11.66 -15.39
N ARG A 187 6.70 -12.04 -15.30
CA ARG A 187 7.17 -13.32 -15.90
C ARG A 187 6.54 -14.57 -15.26
N SER A 188 6.25 -15.55 -16.10
CA SER A 188 6.10 -16.95 -15.69
C SER A 188 7.45 -17.55 -15.28
N LEU A 189 7.44 -18.75 -14.67
CA LEU A 189 8.65 -19.49 -14.30
C LEU A 189 8.52 -20.98 -14.61
N ALA A 190 9.57 -21.57 -15.19
CA ALA A 190 9.67 -23.02 -15.35
C ALA A 190 9.69 -23.73 -13.99
N CYS A 191 8.94 -24.83 -13.87
CA CYS A 191 8.92 -25.64 -12.66
C CYS A 191 10.26 -26.38 -12.47
N SER A 192 10.89 -26.21 -11.31
CA SER A 192 12.17 -26.86 -10.95
C SER A 192 12.16 -28.40 -10.86
N LYS A 193 11.07 -29.07 -11.24
CA LYS A 193 10.89 -30.53 -11.20
C LYS A 193 10.55 -31.16 -12.56
N CYS A 194 9.84 -30.44 -13.43
CA CYS A 194 9.36 -30.95 -14.72
C CYS A 194 9.56 -29.98 -15.90
N GLY A 195 10.07 -28.77 -15.67
CA GLY A 195 10.26 -27.75 -16.71
C GLY A 195 9.00 -26.98 -17.10
N ASP A 196 7.80 -27.54 -16.91
CA ASP A 196 6.51 -26.91 -17.26
C ASP A 196 6.37 -25.46 -16.74
N GLU A 197 5.76 -24.61 -17.57
CA GLU A 197 5.48 -23.21 -17.26
C GLU A 197 4.50 -23.08 -16.08
N MET A 198 4.96 -22.47 -14.98
CA MET A 198 4.12 -22.07 -13.85
C MET A 198 3.60 -20.66 -14.08
N PHE A 199 2.31 -20.57 -14.43
CA PHE A 199 1.64 -19.30 -14.64
C PHE A 199 1.44 -18.53 -13.32
N VAL A 200 1.74 -17.24 -13.35
CA VAL A 200 1.31 -16.28 -12.34
C VAL A 200 -0.18 -16.02 -12.57
N GLN A 201 -1.04 -16.22 -11.56
CA GLN A 201 -2.42 -15.76 -11.66
C GLN A 201 -2.45 -14.21 -11.57
N PRO A 202 -3.19 -13.51 -12.45
CA PRO A 202 -3.31 -12.05 -12.38
C PRO A 202 -4.01 -11.61 -11.07
N MET A 203 -3.88 -10.32 -10.72
CA MET A 203 -4.47 -9.75 -9.50
C MET A 203 -6.01 -9.65 -9.56
N VAL A 204 -6.71 -10.77 -9.30
CA VAL A 204 -8.18 -10.80 -9.17
C VAL A 204 -8.64 -10.72 -7.70
N ASP A 205 -7.76 -11.00 -6.74
CA ASP A 205 -8.07 -11.11 -5.31
C ASP A 205 -6.91 -10.55 -4.45
N ILE A 206 -7.22 -10.10 -3.23
CA ILE A 206 -6.33 -9.51 -2.22
C ILE A 206 -5.39 -10.58 -1.60
N SER A 207 -5.62 -11.87 -1.88
CA SER A 207 -4.89 -12.99 -1.27
C SER A 207 -3.46 -13.18 -1.81
N LEU A 208 -2.52 -12.36 -1.29
CA LEU A 208 -1.05 -12.42 -1.46
C LEU A 208 -0.49 -13.86 -1.45
N ARG A 209 -1.12 -14.73 -0.65
CA ARG A 209 -0.98 -16.19 -0.63
C ARG A 209 -0.80 -16.84 -2.01
N ARG A 210 -1.71 -16.57 -2.96
CA ARG A 210 -1.71 -17.17 -4.31
C ARG A 210 -0.70 -16.49 -5.25
N GLN A 211 -0.31 -15.24 -4.95
CA GLN A 211 0.59 -14.43 -5.79
C GLN A 211 2.07 -14.73 -5.56
N LEU A 212 2.48 -15.15 -4.35
CA LEU A 212 3.90 -15.31 -4.00
C LEU A 212 4.38 -16.78 -4.02
N HIS A 213 3.47 -17.73 -3.80
CA HIS A 213 3.70 -19.17 -3.97
C HIS A 213 3.21 -19.61 -5.36
N LEU A 214 4.12 -19.96 -6.26
CA LEU A 214 3.76 -20.66 -7.50
C LEU A 214 3.55 -22.15 -7.20
N PHE A 215 2.62 -22.78 -7.91
CA PHE A 215 2.37 -24.22 -7.85
C PHE A 215 2.32 -24.77 -9.27
N CYS A 216 3.16 -25.77 -9.57
CA CYS A 216 3.09 -26.44 -10.86
C CYS A 216 1.87 -27.37 -10.94
N ALA A 217 1.00 -27.14 -11.91
CA ALA A 217 -0.21 -27.94 -12.16
C ALA A 217 0.09 -29.34 -12.74
N ARG A 218 1.32 -29.58 -13.23
CA ARG A 218 1.75 -30.85 -13.84
C ARG A 218 2.45 -31.81 -12.86
N CYS A 219 3.01 -31.30 -11.77
CA CYS A 219 3.59 -32.15 -10.73
C CYS A 219 2.48 -32.82 -9.90
N PRO A 220 2.52 -34.16 -9.69
CA PRO A 220 1.49 -34.86 -8.91
C PRO A 220 1.45 -34.44 -7.44
N VAL A 221 2.58 -33.96 -6.89
CA VAL A 221 2.66 -33.35 -5.56
C VAL A 221 2.88 -31.84 -5.72
N PRO A 222 1.86 -30.99 -5.47
CA PRO A 222 1.94 -29.54 -5.64
C PRO A 222 2.88 -28.93 -4.58
N THR A 223 4.15 -28.85 -4.94
CA THR A 223 5.21 -28.20 -4.15
C THR A 223 5.13 -26.70 -4.39
N PRO A 224 5.13 -25.84 -3.36
CA PRO A 224 5.19 -24.40 -3.55
C PRO A 224 6.61 -23.96 -3.94
N HIS A 225 6.69 -23.05 -4.91
CA HIS A 225 7.92 -22.40 -5.37
C HIS A 225 7.84 -20.89 -5.13
N CYS A 226 8.96 -20.24 -4.80
CA CYS A 226 9.02 -18.79 -4.66
C CYS A 226 8.97 -18.10 -6.04
N ARG A 227 7.96 -17.25 -6.31
CA ARG A 227 7.86 -16.47 -7.57
C ARG A 227 9.08 -15.56 -7.84
N GLY A 228 9.83 -15.18 -6.81
CA GLY A 228 11.05 -14.39 -6.95
C GLY A 228 12.23 -15.12 -7.59
N CYS A 229 12.42 -16.42 -7.29
CA CYS A 229 13.62 -17.17 -7.65
C CYS A 229 13.38 -18.56 -8.25
N GLY A 230 12.13 -19.03 -8.35
CA GLY A 230 11.77 -20.35 -8.88
C GLY A 230 12.18 -21.54 -8.02
N LYS A 231 12.78 -21.33 -6.84
CA LYS A 231 13.18 -22.41 -5.93
C LYS A 231 12.00 -22.94 -5.12
N PRO A 232 11.91 -24.25 -4.83
CA PRO A 232 10.95 -24.80 -3.87
C PRO A 232 11.11 -24.17 -2.48
N VAL A 233 10.01 -24.09 -1.73
CA VAL A 233 9.99 -23.70 -0.31
C VAL A 233 9.17 -24.70 0.51
N ALA A 234 9.46 -24.83 1.80
CA ALA A 234 8.73 -25.75 2.70
C ALA A 234 7.47 -25.12 3.32
N CYS A 235 6.94 -24.06 2.71
CA CYS A 235 5.67 -23.46 3.11
C CYS A 235 4.51 -24.46 2.98
N LYS A 236 3.62 -24.47 3.98
CA LYS A 236 2.36 -25.23 3.91
C LYS A 236 1.51 -24.69 2.76
N ARG A 237 0.75 -25.55 2.04
CA ARG A 237 -0.30 -25.09 1.07
C ARG A 237 -1.36 -24.18 1.73
N LYS A 238 -1.49 -24.29 3.07
CA LYS A 238 -2.11 -23.37 4.05
C LYS A 238 -1.64 -21.89 4.06
N CYS A 239 -0.37 -21.62 3.74
CA CYS A 239 0.33 -20.38 4.14
C CYS A 239 -0.22 -19.11 3.46
N ASP A 240 -0.61 -18.11 4.25
CA ASP A 240 -1.13 -16.81 3.81
C ASP A 240 -0.06 -15.81 3.33
N ALA A 241 1.22 -16.12 3.54
CA ALA A 241 2.39 -15.27 3.31
C ALA A 241 2.49 -13.99 4.16
N ILE A 242 1.39 -13.55 4.79
CA ILE A 242 1.35 -12.42 5.71
C ILE A 242 2.01 -12.80 7.05
N ARG A 243 1.75 -14.02 7.54
CA ARG A 243 2.33 -14.54 8.80
C ARG A 243 3.84 -14.73 8.72
N ASP A 244 4.47 -14.61 9.89
CA ASP A 244 5.93 -14.66 10.03
C ASP A 244 6.53 -16.07 9.89
N ASP A 245 5.71 -17.13 9.92
CA ASP A 245 6.15 -18.49 9.57
C ASP A 245 6.30 -18.72 8.05
N CYS A 246 6.07 -17.70 7.21
CA CYS A 246 6.29 -17.79 5.77
C CYS A 246 7.77 -17.65 5.38
N GLN A 247 8.38 -18.76 4.96
CA GLN A 247 9.75 -18.81 4.43
C GLN A 247 10.00 -17.89 3.22
N LEU A 248 8.96 -17.39 2.53
CA LEU A 248 9.15 -16.43 1.44
C LEU A 248 9.68 -15.07 1.91
N LYS A 249 9.42 -14.66 3.16
CA LYS A 249 9.97 -13.42 3.75
C LYS A 249 11.50 -13.43 3.75
N THR A 250 12.12 -14.60 3.99
CA THR A 250 13.57 -14.78 4.03
C THR A 250 14.17 -15.38 2.75
N CYS A 251 13.36 -15.95 1.84
CA CYS A 251 13.83 -16.72 0.68
C CYS A 251 14.73 -15.94 -0.29
N CYS A 252 14.29 -14.76 -0.77
CA CYS A 252 15.13 -13.91 -1.63
C CYS A 252 14.59 -12.47 -1.77
N ARG A 253 15.49 -11.50 -2.05
CA ARG A 253 15.13 -10.09 -2.32
C ARG A 253 14.12 -9.92 -3.47
N LYS A 254 14.15 -10.81 -4.48
CA LYS A 254 13.19 -10.81 -5.59
C LYS A 254 11.76 -11.18 -5.14
N GLY A 255 11.63 -12.12 -4.20
CA GLY A 255 10.32 -12.49 -3.62
C GLY A 255 9.73 -11.36 -2.78
N ARG A 256 10.56 -10.72 -1.95
CA ARG A 256 10.16 -9.54 -1.16
C ARG A 256 9.74 -8.36 -2.05
N ALA A 257 10.46 -8.10 -3.13
CA ALA A 257 10.11 -7.03 -4.08
C ALA A 257 8.75 -7.25 -4.76
N ILE A 258 8.44 -8.48 -5.14
CA ILE A 258 7.12 -8.84 -5.69
C ILE A 258 6.05 -8.67 -4.61
N ALA A 259 6.28 -9.13 -3.38
CA ALA A 259 5.33 -8.93 -2.28
C ALA A 259 4.98 -7.44 -2.05
N ILE A 260 5.99 -6.56 -2.05
CA ILE A 260 5.80 -5.12 -1.92
C ILE A 260 5.02 -4.55 -3.12
N PHE A 261 5.30 -4.99 -4.35
CA PHE A 261 4.55 -4.60 -5.55
C PHE A 261 3.07 -5.00 -5.49
N GLU A 262 2.75 -6.24 -5.10
CA GLU A 262 1.36 -6.70 -4.98
C GLU A 262 0.62 -5.93 -3.87
N ILE A 263 1.27 -5.68 -2.72
CA ILE A 263 0.68 -4.91 -1.61
C ILE A 263 0.39 -3.46 -2.03
N LEU A 264 1.35 -2.79 -2.67
CA LEU A 264 1.18 -1.40 -3.12
C LEU A 264 0.17 -1.29 -4.27
N GLY A 265 0.14 -2.24 -5.21
CA GLY A 265 -0.85 -2.27 -6.29
C GLY A 265 -2.28 -2.49 -5.78
N LEU A 266 -2.47 -3.37 -4.78
CA LEU A 266 -3.76 -3.56 -4.11
C LEU A 266 -4.18 -2.31 -3.32
N PHE A 267 -3.23 -1.60 -2.72
CA PHE A 267 -3.48 -0.32 -2.05
C PHE A 267 -3.89 0.79 -3.04
N ASP A 268 -3.09 1.01 -4.10
CA ASP A 268 -3.35 2.03 -5.12
C ASP A 268 -4.74 1.83 -5.76
N LYS A 269 -5.12 0.58 -6.03
CA LYS A 269 -6.46 0.21 -6.48
C LYS A 269 -7.55 0.59 -5.47
N SER A 270 -7.35 0.21 -4.20
CA SER A 270 -8.33 0.47 -3.13
C SER A 270 -8.52 1.98 -2.89
N TYR A 271 -7.45 2.75 -2.98
CA TYR A 271 -7.44 4.20 -2.85
C TYR A 271 -8.15 4.88 -4.04
N THR A 272 -7.81 4.51 -5.27
CA THR A 272 -8.43 5.09 -6.48
C THR A 272 -9.92 4.77 -6.56
N THR A 273 -10.35 3.53 -6.29
CA THR A 273 -11.79 3.18 -6.22
C THR A 273 -12.53 3.97 -5.13
N ALA A 274 -11.88 4.27 -4.00
CA ALA A 274 -12.50 5.09 -2.95
C ALA A 274 -12.67 6.56 -3.38
N ALA A 275 -11.68 7.14 -4.06
CA ALA A 275 -11.77 8.51 -4.60
C ALA A 275 -12.81 8.63 -5.74
N GLU A 276 -12.82 7.67 -6.68
CA GLU A 276 -13.80 7.54 -7.77
C GLU A 276 -15.24 7.49 -7.23
N SER A 277 -15.47 6.76 -6.12
CA SER A 277 -16.78 6.67 -5.46
C SER A 277 -17.30 8.01 -4.91
N LEU A 278 -16.42 8.98 -4.65
CA LEU A 278 -16.78 10.32 -4.17
C LEU A 278 -17.11 11.27 -5.33
N SER A 279 -16.29 11.26 -6.39
CA SER A 279 -16.41 12.20 -7.50
C SER A 279 -17.54 11.90 -8.47
N LYS A 280 -17.92 10.61 -8.60
CA LYS A 280 -18.85 10.12 -9.65
C LYS A 280 -18.32 10.32 -11.07
N SER A 281 -17.03 10.62 -11.23
CA SER A 281 -16.40 10.63 -12.55
C SER A 281 -16.14 9.18 -12.98
N ASN A 282 -16.25 8.91 -14.29
CA ASN A 282 -15.80 7.64 -14.88
C ASN A 282 -14.44 7.85 -15.56
N ILE A 283 -13.59 8.71 -15.00
CA ILE A 283 -12.33 9.14 -15.62
C ILE A 283 -11.20 8.33 -15.00
N TRP A 284 -10.63 7.42 -15.79
CA TRP A 284 -9.42 6.69 -15.42
C TRP A 284 -8.19 7.23 -16.18
N PRO A 285 -7.03 7.44 -15.51
CA PRO A 285 -6.82 7.36 -14.07
C PRO A 285 -7.49 8.52 -13.31
N VAL A 286 -7.89 8.28 -12.06
CA VAL A 286 -8.67 9.22 -11.23
C VAL A 286 -7.95 10.58 -11.12
N PRO A 287 -8.58 11.69 -11.57
CA PRO A 287 -8.00 13.03 -11.52
C PRO A 287 -7.48 13.43 -10.15
N LYS A 288 -6.33 14.11 -10.12
CA LYS A 288 -5.65 14.44 -8.86
C LYS A 288 -6.50 15.30 -7.92
N SER A 289 -7.34 16.21 -8.44
CA SER A 289 -8.28 16.98 -7.62
C SER A 289 -9.24 16.08 -6.85
N GLU A 290 -9.86 15.11 -7.52
CA GLU A 290 -10.78 14.14 -6.91
C GLU A 290 -10.09 13.28 -5.83
N ARG A 291 -8.79 13.02 -6.01
CA ARG A 291 -7.93 12.36 -5.02
C ARG A 291 -7.56 13.25 -3.83
N ASP A 292 -7.23 14.52 -4.06
CA ASP A 292 -6.97 15.51 -3.01
C ASP A 292 -8.25 15.76 -2.17
N ASP A 293 -9.42 15.85 -2.82
CA ASP A 293 -10.75 16.00 -2.19
C ASP A 293 -11.09 14.79 -1.30
N PHE A 294 -10.90 13.57 -1.82
CA PHE A 294 -11.08 12.35 -1.02
C PHE A 294 -10.09 12.27 0.15
N LEU A 295 -8.83 12.71 -0.04
CA LEU A 295 -7.86 12.75 1.06
C LEU A 295 -8.24 13.78 2.11
N GLN A 296 -8.77 14.95 1.74
CA GLN A 296 -9.30 15.92 2.69
C GLN A 296 -10.45 15.32 3.51
N LEU A 297 -11.38 14.60 2.88
CA LEU A 297 -12.44 13.85 3.57
C LEU A 297 -11.88 12.75 4.50
N ALA A 298 -10.83 12.06 4.06
CA ALA A 298 -10.18 10.97 4.79
C ALA A 298 -9.38 11.43 6.03
N THR A 299 -8.77 12.62 5.97
CA THR A 299 -8.08 13.22 7.13
C THR A 299 -9.01 14.00 8.04
N SER A 300 -10.06 14.65 7.52
CA SER A 300 -11.04 15.39 8.34
C SER A 300 -12.01 14.48 9.11
N ASN A 301 -12.07 13.19 8.77
CA ASN A 301 -13.01 12.19 9.30
C ASN A 301 -14.50 12.58 9.14
N THR A 302 -14.85 13.42 8.16
CA THR A 302 -16.22 13.99 8.06
C THR A 302 -17.28 12.95 7.70
N ASP A 303 -16.95 11.87 6.99
CA ASP A 303 -17.81 10.67 6.88
C ASP A 303 -17.09 9.38 7.35
N PRO A 304 -17.26 8.99 8.63
CA PRO A 304 -16.73 7.75 9.17
C PRO A 304 -17.16 6.46 8.45
N ARG A 305 -18.18 6.49 7.58
CA ARG A 305 -18.60 5.33 6.76
C ARG A 305 -17.65 5.09 5.59
N LEU A 306 -17.14 6.16 4.99
CA LEU A 306 -16.19 6.12 3.87
C LEU A 306 -14.75 6.06 4.38
N THR A 307 -14.40 6.84 5.42
CA THR A 307 -13.02 6.90 5.93
C THR A 307 -12.62 5.62 6.65
N ARG A 308 -13.48 5.01 7.48
CA ARG A 308 -13.09 3.87 8.32
C ARG A 308 -12.64 2.62 7.52
N PRO A 309 -13.32 2.19 6.44
CA PRO A 309 -12.83 1.09 5.59
C PRO A 309 -11.51 1.41 4.88
N PHE A 310 -11.34 2.65 4.42
CA PHE A 310 -10.10 3.12 3.80
C PHE A 310 -8.93 3.12 4.81
N ASN A 311 -9.12 3.71 5.99
CA ASN A 311 -8.12 3.77 7.05
C ASN A 311 -7.73 2.36 7.51
N GLN A 312 -8.68 1.42 7.65
CA GLN A 312 -8.35 0.01 7.93
C GLN A 312 -7.52 -0.64 6.81
N THR A 313 -7.75 -0.27 5.55
CA THR A 313 -6.99 -0.79 4.40
C THR A 313 -5.58 -0.20 4.38
N LEU A 314 -5.43 1.08 4.68
CA LEU A 314 -4.14 1.76 4.85
C LEU A 314 -3.34 1.15 6.02
N THR A 315 -3.92 1.00 7.22
CA THR A 315 -3.29 0.33 8.38
C THR A 315 -2.79 -1.08 8.02
N LYS A 316 -3.64 -1.91 7.38
CA LYS A 316 -3.25 -3.27 6.93
C LYS A 316 -2.12 -3.24 5.91
N THR A 317 -2.14 -2.27 4.98
CA THR A 317 -1.09 -2.08 3.95
C THR A 317 0.24 -1.73 4.61
N LEU A 318 0.26 -0.72 5.48
CA LEU A 318 1.47 -0.25 6.18
C LEU A 318 2.08 -1.36 7.06
N SER A 319 1.24 -2.10 7.80
CA SER A 319 1.66 -3.21 8.65
C SER A 319 2.25 -4.37 7.82
N ALA A 320 1.59 -4.71 6.70
CA ALA A 320 2.10 -5.72 5.77
C ALA A 320 3.45 -5.31 5.14
N LEU A 321 3.59 -4.05 4.71
CA LEU A 321 4.84 -3.54 4.12
C LEU A 321 6.01 -3.62 5.11
N GLN A 322 5.79 -3.25 6.38
CA GLN A 322 6.81 -3.41 7.42
C GLN A 322 7.19 -4.88 7.62
N GLY A 323 6.21 -5.80 7.59
CA GLY A 323 6.43 -7.24 7.59
C GLY A 323 7.17 -7.82 6.37
N TRP A 324 7.38 -7.03 5.30
CA TRP A 324 8.12 -7.40 4.08
C TRP A 324 9.40 -6.57 3.85
N LEU A 325 9.66 -5.56 4.68
CA LEU A 325 10.86 -4.70 4.69
C LEU A 325 11.79 -5.07 5.87
N PRO A 326 12.55 -6.17 5.79
CA PRO A 326 13.47 -6.56 6.85
C PRO A 326 14.58 -5.51 7.03
N LEU A 327 14.89 -5.20 8.28
CA LEU A 327 15.95 -4.25 8.66
C LEU A 327 17.34 -4.69 8.17
N GLU A 328 17.65 -5.98 8.33
CA GLU A 328 19.01 -6.53 8.22
C GLU A 328 19.38 -7.06 6.82
N GLN A 329 18.41 -7.21 5.91
CA GLN A 329 18.66 -7.85 4.61
C GLN A 329 18.56 -6.85 3.46
N SER A 330 19.53 -6.92 2.54
CA SER A 330 19.50 -6.13 1.30
C SER A 330 18.13 -6.24 0.59
N VAL A 331 17.63 -5.08 0.20
CA VAL A 331 16.37 -4.89 -0.53
C VAL A 331 16.67 -4.93 -2.04
N HIS A 332 15.66 -5.20 -2.87
CA HIS A 332 15.83 -5.12 -4.32
C HIS A 332 15.75 -3.67 -4.79
N ALA A 333 16.59 -3.25 -5.73
CA ALA A 333 16.66 -1.85 -6.19
C ALA A 333 15.31 -1.28 -6.65
N SER A 334 14.47 -2.11 -7.27
CA SER A 334 13.12 -1.74 -7.69
C SER A 334 12.19 -1.29 -6.54
N VAL A 335 12.46 -1.62 -5.28
CA VAL A 335 11.56 -1.27 -4.16
C VAL A 335 11.50 0.25 -3.93
N ARG A 336 12.62 0.97 -4.11
CA ARG A 336 12.63 2.44 -4.12
C ARG A 336 11.67 3.00 -5.18
N LEU A 337 11.67 2.38 -6.35
CA LEU A 337 10.86 2.79 -7.51
C LEU A 337 9.39 2.42 -7.32
N LEU A 338 9.10 1.26 -6.73
CA LEU A 338 7.74 0.86 -6.35
C LEU A 338 7.10 1.87 -5.40
N PHE A 339 7.81 2.31 -4.34
CA PHE A 339 7.30 3.36 -3.46
C PHE A 339 7.18 4.73 -4.14
N SER A 340 8.11 5.06 -5.05
CA SER A 340 8.06 6.31 -5.82
C SER A 340 6.95 6.36 -6.89
N THR A 341 6.42 5.20 -7.29
CA THR A 341 5.41 5.03 -8.35
C THR A 341 4.04 4.61 -7.79
N SER A 342 3.96 4.33 -6.49
CA SER A 342 2.70 4.10 -5.78
C SER A 342 2.08 5.43 -5.34
N LEU A 343 0.79 5.42 -5.03
CA LEU A 343 0.07 6.53 -4.43
C LEU A 343 0.20 6.56 -2.89
N LEU A 344 0.79 5.53 -2.26
CA LEU A 344 0.92 5.45 -0.80
C LEU A 344 1.63 6.67 -0.18
N LEU A 345 2.64 7.25 -0.86
CA LEU A 345 3.34 8.45 -0.36
C LEU A 345 2.51 9.74 -0.48
N GLU A 346 1.54 9.79 -1.40
CA GLU A 346 0.54 10.87 -1.48
C GLU A 346 -0.39 10.81 -0.26
N VAL A 347 -0.91 9.62 0.02
CA VAL A 347 -1.81 9.36 1.16
C VAL A 347 -1.11 9.58 2.51
N VAL A 348 0.05 8.95 2.74
CA VAL A 348 0.83 9.11 3.99
C VAL A 348 1.15 10.58 4.26
N ARG A 349 1.44 11.35 3.21
CA ARG A 349 1.70 12.79 3.35
C ARG A 349 0.46 13.59 3.76
N ALA A 350 -0.74 13.22 3.31
CA ALA A 350 -1.96 13.93 3.70
C ALA A 350 -2.23 13.82 5.20
N TYR A 351 -2.18 12.62 5.79
CA TYR A 351 -2.33 12.43 7.23
C TYR A 351 -1.26 13.17 8.06
N LEU A 352 -0.08 13.43 7.49
CA LEU A 352 1.00 14.16 8.16
C LEU A 352 0.99 15.68 7.88
N LYS A 353 0.15 16.17 6.96
CA LYS A 353 0.05 17.60 6.61
C LYS A 353 -0.89 18.36 7.57
N ASP A 354 -1.97 17.72 7.99
CA ASP A 354 -3.05 18.35 8.76
C ASP A 354 -2.71 18.46 10.25
N THR A 355 -1.73 19.32 10.59
CA THR A 355 -1.21 19.47 11.96
C THR A 355 -2.21 20.09 12.94
N THR A 356 -3.24 20.79 12.46
CA THR A 356 -4.29 21.40 13.28
C THR A 356 -5.35 20.37 13.67
N ALA A 357 -5.87 19.57 12.73
CA ALA A 357 -6.76 18.45 13.11
C ALA A 357 -5.98 17.27 13.72
N ALA A 358 -4.65 17.19 13.53
CA ALA A 358 -3.79 16.11 14.01
C ALA A 358 -4.02 15.76 15.49
N TYR A 359 -4.23 16.73 16.39
CA TYR A 359 -4.43 16.39 17.82
C TYR A 359 -5.67 15.50 18.05
N VAL A 360 -6.81 15.87 17.48
CA VAL A 360 -8.05 15.08 17.56
C VAL A 360 -7.91 13.79 16.76
N ASN A 361 -7.37 13.88 15.55
CA ASN A 361 -7.15 12.74 14.66
C ASN A 361 -6.18 11.71 15.24
N TRP A 362 -5.19 12.10 16.05
CA TRP A 362 -4.23 11.18 16.68
C TRP A 362 -4.91 10.28 17.71
N VAL A 363 -5.91 10.80 18.44
CA VAL A 363 -6.71 10.02 19.38
C VAL A 363 -7.61 9.02 18.64
N ILE A 364 -8.20 9.43 17.51
CA ILE A 364 -9.11 8.59 16.70
C ILE A 364 -8.34 7.54 15.87
N TYR A 365 -7.15 7.89 15.38
CA TYR A 365 -6.37 7.11 14.41
C TYR A 365 -4.98 6.69 14.94
N GLY A 366 -4.79 6.58 16.26
CA GLY A 366 -3.49 6.31 16.88
C GLY A 366 -2.80 5.03 16.38
N GLU A 367 -3.57 3.98 16.03
CA GLU A 367 -3.05 2.77 15.37
C GLU A 367 -2.46 3.09 13.98
N LEU A 368 -3.20 3.84 13.15
CA LEU A 368 -2.76 4.23 11.82
C LEU A 368 -1.52 5.14 11.86
N TYR A 369 -1.48 6.13 12.76
CA TYR A 369 -0.29 6.97 12.94
C TYR A 369 0.91 6.15 13.46
N THR A 370 0.68 5.12 14.27
CA THR A 370 1.74 4.20 14.72
C THR A 370 2.32 3.41 13.54
N GLU A 371 1.47 2.89 12.65
CA GLU A 371 1.90 2.18 11.43
C GLU A 371 2.59 3.12 10.41
N ILE A 372 2.11 4.37 10.26
CA ILE A 372 2.77 5.40 9.42
C ILE A 372 4.18 5.69 9.95
N LEU A 373 4.31 5.96 11.26
CA LEU A 373 5.61 6.18 11.89
C LEU A 373 6.49 4.92 11.85
N GLY A 374 5.89 3.73 11.89
CA GLY A 374 6.59 2.45 11.72
C GLY A 374 7.27 2.36 10.36
N LEU A 375 6.52 2.56 9.27
CA LEU A 375 7.07 2.58 7.91
C LEU A 375 8.14 3.67 7.72
N LEU A 376 7.89 4.89 8.20
CA LEU A 376 8.87 5.99 8.10
C LEU A 376 10.17 5.69 8.87
N LYS A 377 10.10 5.02 10.03
CA LYS A 377 11.28 4.54 10.76
C LYS A 377 12.05 3.47 10.00
N LEU A 378 11.40 2.63 9.17
CA LEU A 378 12.11 1.71 8.28
C LEU A 378 12.83 2.44 7.14
N PHE A 379 12.19 3.43 6.52
CA PHE A 379 12.84 4.24 5.47
C PHE A 379 14.03 5.04 6.00
N GLY A 380 13.89 5.69 7.18
CA GLY A 380 14.99 6.43 7.81
C GLY A 380 16.17 5.57 8.27
N ARG A 381 15.98 4.25 8.43
CA ARG A 381 17.04 3.28 8.77
C ARG A 381 17.76 2.68 7.56
N GLN A 382 17.26 2.89 6.34
CA GLN A 382 17.82 2.31 5.13
C GLN A 382 18.20 3.43 4.16
N GLU A 383 19.49 3.64 3.94
CA GLU A 383 20.03 4.74 3.12
C GLU A 383 19.39 4.83 1.72
N CYS A 384 19.12 3.67 1.10
CA CYS A 384 18.45 3.55 -0.21
C CYS A 384 16.97 4.00 -0.21
N HIS A 385 16.36 4.12 0.97
CA HIS A 385 14.98 4.57 1.18
C HIS A 385 14.89 5.97 1.82
N HIS A 386 15.97 6.52 2.38
CA HIS A 386 16.02 7.91 2.86
C HIS A 386 15.58 8.92 1.78
N ALA A 387 15.93 8.65 0.51
CA ALA A 387 15.49 9.43 -0.64
C ALA A 387 13.95 9.47 -0.87
N LEU A 388 13.19 8.51 -0.32
CA LEU A 388 11.72 8.52 -0.35
C LEU A 388 11.14 9.51 0.66
N VAL A 389 11.73 9.58 1.86
CA VAL A 389 11.32 10.54 2.90
C VAL A 389 11.65 11.97 2.47
N MET A 390 12.78 12.15 1.79
CA MET A 390 13.21 13.44 1.21
C MET A 390 12.59 13.75 -0.16
N GLN A 391 11.63 12.96 -0.64
CA GLN A 391 11.06 13.12 -1.98
C GLN A 391 10.19 14.39 -2.07
N SER A 392 10.52 15.27 -3.02
CA SER A 392 9.82 16.55 -3.17
C SER A 392 8.35 16.36 -3.55
N LEU A 393 7.48 17.26 -3.07
CA LEU A 393 6.03 17.20 -3.30
C LEU A 393 5.66 17.06 -4.80
N PRO A 394 6.27 17.80 -5.74
CA PRO A 394 5.94 17.69 -7.17
C PRO A 394 6.29 16.33 -7.80
N VAL A 395 7.16 15.52 -7.18
CA VAL A 395 7.46 14.17 -7.66
C VAL A 395 6.41 13.18 -7.16
N ILE A 396 6.07 13.23 -5.87
CA ILE A 396 5.00 12.40 -5.28
C ILE A 396 3.67 12.65 -6.02
N GLN A 397 3.33 13.91 -6.27
CA GLN A 397 2.11 14.34 -6.96
C GLN A 397 2.06 14.02 -8.46
N ARG A 398 3.17 13.53 -9.06
CA ARG A 398 3.23 13.04 -10.44
C ARG A 398 3.07 11.52 -10.54
N SER A 399 2.94 10.83 -9.41
CA SER A 399 2.61 9.40 -9.38
C SER A 399 1.22 9.17 -9.97
N SER A 400 1.12 8.26 -10.95
CA SER A 400 -0.16 7.75 -11.46
C SER A 400 -0.61 6.45 -10.77
N GLY A 401 0.22 5.91 -9.85
CA GLY A 401 0.02 4.62 -9.21
C GLY A 401 0.54 3.44 -10.02
N LEU A 402 0.90 2.36 -9.33
CA LEU A 402 1.41 1.12 -9.90
C LEU A 402 0.39 0.42 -10.81
N GLN A 403 -0.90 0.69 -10.63
CA GLN A 403 -1.95 0.20 -11.51
C GLN A 403 -1.90 0.89 -12.88
N SER A 404 -1.89 2.22 -12.95
CA SER A 404 -1.70 2.96 -14.22
C SER A 404 -0.44 2.48 -14.93
N TRP A 405 0.69 2.44 -14.22
CA TRP A 405 1.98 1.99 -14.76
C TRP A 405 1.96 0.58 -15.38
N LEU A 406 1.22 -0.37 -14.80
CA LEU A 406 1.18 -1.75 -15.30
C LEU A 406 0.17 -1.96 -16.45
N TRP A 407 -0.89 -1.15 -16.51
CA TRP A 407 -2.08 -1.42 -17.33
C TRP A 407 -2.29 -0.47 -18.51
N ASP A 408 -1.80 0.78 -18.45
CA ASP A 408 -2.14 1.80 -19.47
C ASP A 408 -1.42 1.61 -20.82
N GLU A 409 -0.25 0.96 -20.85
CA GLU A 409 0.51 0.69 -22.10
C GLU A 409 0.25 -0.71 -22.66
N GLN A 410 -0.84 -0.88 -23.44
CA GLN A 410 -1.14 -2.04 -24.32
C GLN A 410 -0.74 -3.41 -23.71
N SER A 411 -1.23 -3.64 -22.50
CA SER A 411 -0.48 -4.24 -21.39
C SER A 411 0.42 -5.46 -21.65
N VAL A 412 1.44 -5.59 -20.80
CA VAL A 412 2.23 -6.84 -20.63
C VAL A 412 1.35 -8.02 -20.15
N TRP A 413 0.11 -7.73 -19.75
CA TRP A 413 -0.98 -8.67 -19.50
C TRP A 413 -2.02 -8.67 -20.64
N SER A 414 -1.62 -8.41 -21.88
CA SER A 414 -2.46 -8.48 -23.07
C SER A 414 -3.03 -9.89 -23.19
N PHE A 415 -4.24 -10.03 -22.67
CA PHE A 415 -4.82 -11.30 -22.28
C PHE A 415 -5.20 -12.06 -23.53
N ASP A 416 -4.36 -13.00 -23.99
CA ASP A 416 -4.75 -13.95 -25.03
C ASP A 416 -6.00 -14.70 -24.55
N PRO A 417 -7.18 -14.40 -25.12
CA PRO A 417 -8.44 -14.94 -24.63
C PRO A 417 -8.52 -16.44 -24.95
N ASN A 418 -7.79 -16.91 -25.96
CA ASN A 418 -7.81 -18.28 -26.44
C ASN A 418 -6.92 -19.20 -25.59
N ARG A 419 -5.73 -18.74 -25.20
CA ARG A 419 -4.82 -19.48 -24.30
C ARG A 419 -5.39 -19.55 -22.88
N THR A 420 -6.13 -18.53 -22.44
CA THR A 420 -6.51 -18.37 -21.02
C THR A 420 -7.94 -18.79 -20.67
N ARG A 421 -8.96 -18.57 -21.54
CA ARG A 421 -10.37 -18.95 -21.25
C ARG A 421 -10.46 -20.43 -20.84
N LYS A 422 -9.85 -21.35 -21.61
CA LYS A 422 -9.90 -22.81 -21.34
C LYS A 422 -9.34 -23.22 -19.98
N SER A 423 -8.34 -22.51 -19.46
CA SER A 423 -7.73 -22.82 -18.16
C SER A 423 -8.51 -22.19 -17.00
N LEU A 424 -8.91 -20.92 -17.11
CA LEU A 424 -9.62 -20.24 -16.02
C LEU A 424 -11.06 -20.75 -15.86
N PHE A 425 -11.75 -21.13 -16.94
CA PHE A 425 -13.05 -21.80 -16.82
C PHE A 425 -12.96 -23.10 -16.01
N ALA A 426 -11.97 -23.95 -16.30
CA ALA A 426 -11.80 -25.22 -15.59
C ALA A 426 -11.53 -25.02 -14.08
N VAL A 427 -10.78 -23.98 -13.71
CA VAL A 427 -10.50 -23.63 -12.30
C VAL A 427 -11.71 -22.98 -11.63
N ALA A 428 -12.39 -22.04 -12.29
CA ALA A 428 -13.55 -21.34 -11.74
C ALA A 428 -14.74 -22.28 -11.54
N VAL A 429 -15.00 -23.20 -12.49
CA VAL A 429 -16.04 -24.24 -12.38
C VAL A 429 -15.69 -25.28 -11.30
N ALA A 430 -14.40 -25.49 -10.99
CA ALA A 430 -13.97 -26.35 -9.89
C ALA A 430 -14.14 -25.67 -8.52
N ASP A 431 -13.66 -24.42 -8.35
CA ASP A 431 -13.79 -23.68 -7.09
C ASP A 431 -15.28 -23.35 -6.80
N SER A 432 -16.11 -23.01 -7.80
CA SER A 432 -17.55 -22.75 -7.60
C SER A 432 -18.35 -23.99 -7.23
N ARG A 433 -18.04 -25.15 -7.82
CA ARG A 433 -18.62 -26.45 -7.42
C ARG A 433 -18.27 -26.80 -5.98
N ASN A 434 -17.04 -26.51 -5.55
CA ASN A 434 -16.59 -26.69 -4.16
C ASN A 434 -17.38 -25.79 -3.20
N ILE A 435 -17.54 -24.51 -3.54
CA ILE A 435 -18.32 -23.53 -2.75
C ILE A 435 -19.79 -23.98 -2.63
N ARG A 436 -20.39 -24.47 -3.71
CA ARG A 436 -21.77 -24.99 -3.72
C ARG A 436 -21.94 -26.18 -2.78
N GLU A 437 -21.00 -27.13 -2.77
CA GLU A 437 -21.04 -28.29 -1.87
C GLU A 437 -20.84 -27.89 -0.40
N GLU A 438 -19.98 -26.92 -0.09
CA GLU A 438 -19.84 -26.42 1.30
C GLU A 438 -21.07 -25.62 1.76
N LEU A 439 -21.67 -24.79 0.90
CA LEU A 439 -22.94 -24.10 1.19
C LEU A 439 -24.09 -25.08 1.41
N LYS A 440 -24.18 -26.15 0.61
CA LYS A 440 -25.19 -27.21 0.80
C LYS A 440 -25.02 -27.89 2.16
N LYS A 441 -23.80 -28.30 2.52
CA LYS A 441 -23.47 -28.90 3.83
C LYS A 441 -23.69 -27.92 4.99
N LEU A 442 -23.69 -26.61 4.75
CA LEU A 442 -24.00 -25.59 5.74
C LEU A 442 -25.52 -25.50 5.96
N GLY A 443 -26.30 -25.41 4.87
CA GLY A 443 -27.78 -25.44 4.90
C GLY A 443 -28.34 -26.70 5.56
N GLU A 444 -27.77 -27.87 5.27
CA GLU A 444 -28.15 -29.15 5.89
C GLU A 444 -27.92 -29.19 7.42
N LYS A 445 -26.96 -28.41 7.95
CA LYS A 445 -26.62 -28.37 9.39
C LYS A 445 -27.39 -27.33 10.18
N LEU A 446 -27.92 -26.31 9.52
CA LEU A 446 -28.75 -25.28 10.15
C LEU A 446 -30.09 -25.89 10.59
N ARG A 447 -30.62 -25.42 11.72
CA ARG A 447 -31.96 -25.82 12.22
C ARG A 447 -33.03 -24.82 11.86
N ASP A 448 -32.65 -23.55 11.83
CA ASP A 448 -33.46 -22.41 11.44
C ASP A 448 -33.91 -22.48 9.96
N PRO A 449 -35.20 -22.26 9.63
CA PRO A 449 -35.69 -22.27 8.25
C PRO A 449 -35.27 -21.04 7.44
N GLU A 450 -35.26 -19.83 8.03
CA GLU A 450 -34.92 -18.59 7.31
C GLU A 450 -33.48 -18.64 6.78
N SER A 451 -32.54 -19.12 7.61
CA SER A 451 -31.15 -19.36 7.25
C SER A 451 -30.97 -20.40 6.13
N LYS A 452 -31.91 -21.36 5.97
CA LYS A 452 -31.89 -22.32 4.86
C LYS A 452 -32.39 -21.69 3.57
N GLU A 453 -33.48 -20.94 3.65
CA GLU A 453 -34.06 -20.23 2.51
C GLU A 453 -33.08 -19.19 1.95
N PHE A 454 -32.42 -18.42 2.82
CA PHE A 454 -31.34 -17.50 2.45
C PHE A 454 -30.17 -18.20 1.73
N ILE A 455 -29.70 -19.35 2.24
CA ILE A 455 -28.62 -20.12 1.58
C ILE A 455 -29.09 -20.74 0.24
N ALA A 456 -30.35 -21.16 0.14
CA ALA A 456 -30.93 -21.66 -1.10
C ALA A 456 -31.01 -20.56 -2.16
N GLN A 457 -31.52 -19.37 -1.80
CA GLN A 457 -31.59 -18.21 -2.68
C GLN A 457 -30.20 -17.75 -3.13
N PHE A 458 -29.25 -17.57 -2.20
CA PHE A 458 -27.88 -17.18 -2.53
C PHE A 458 -27.18 -18.21 -3.45
N SER A 459 -27.47 -19.50 -3.27
CA SER A 459 -27.01 -20.56 -4.16
C SER A 459 -27.63 -20.46 -5.56
N MET A 460 -28.90 -20.05 -5.68
CA MET A 460 -29.56 -19.78 -6.97
C MET A 460 -29.02 -18.53 -7.66
N ASP A 461 -28.83 -17.42 -6.95
CA ASP A 461 -28.30 -16.17 -7.49
C ASP A 461 -26.90 -16.35 -8.09
N LEU A 462 -26.04 -17.14 -7.41
CA LEU A 462 -24.75 -17.55 -7.94
C LEU A 462 -24.87 -18.32 -9.27
N ASN A 463 -25.86 -19.21 -9.42
CA ASN A 463 -26.08 -19.89 -10.71
C ASN A 463 -26.47 -18.89 -11.81
N HIS A 464 -27.31 -17.90 -11.50
CA HIS A 464 -27.71 -16.88 -12.47
C HIS A 464 -26.52 -16.04 -12.94
N ILE A 465 -25.70 -15.56 -12.01
CA ILE A 465 -24.46 -14.81 -12.31
C ILE A 465 -23.52 -15.63 -13.19
N PHE A 466 -23.29 -16.91 -12.86
CA PHE A 466 -22.42 -17.76 -13.68
C PHE A 466 -23.02 -18.08 -15.06
N CYS A 467 -24.32 -18.34 -15.18
CA CYS A 467 -24.95 -18.58 -16.49
C CYS A 467 -24.81 -17.37 -17.42
N MET A 468 -24.97 -16.15 -16.91
CA MET A 468 -24.75 -14.93 -17.71
C MET A 468 -23.30 -14.81 -18.21
N GLN A 469 -22.30 -15.23 -17.42
CA GLN A 469 -20.88 -15.27 -17.80
C GLN A 469 -20.48 -16.46 -18.70
N VAL A 470 -21.40 -17.40 -18.97
CA VAL A 470 -21.20 -18.54 -19.90
C VAL A 470 -21.73 -18.22 -21.30
N LEU A 471 -22.67 -17.28 -21.41
CA LEU A 471 -23.35 -16.89 -22.64
C LEU A 471 -22.75 -15.62 -23.29
N SER A 472 -21.52 -15.23 -22.89
CA SER A 472 -20.75 -14.06 -23.34
C SER A 472 -19.24 -14.35 -23.44
#